data_AF-A0A2V5P3D2-F1
#
_entry.id   AF-A0A2V5P3D2-F1
#
_cell.length_a   1.000
_cell.length_b   1.000
_cell.length_c   1.000
_cell.angle_alpha   90.00
_cell.angle_beta   90.00
_cell.angle_gamma   90.00
#
_symmetry.space_group_name_H-M   'P 1'
#
loop_
_entity.id
_entity.type
_entity.pdbx_description
1 polymer ?
#
loop_
_entity_poly.entity_id
_entity_poly.type
_entity_poly.pdbx_seq_one_letter_code
_entity_poly.pdbx_strand_id
1 'polypeptide(L)'
;PLQAAYCAAKHAIQGFCDSLRCELIHDNSAVRVTMLQMPALNTPQFGWVKSRLRRRAQPVPPIFQPEVAAEAIYFAAHNPKREFYVGLPSLEAIVANKIAPGFLDQYLARTGYDSQQHDGPEDPNRPNNLCQPVPGDHGAHGAFDALARNWSPQLWTSKHRTVLALGFLAFAISGLIALFKNKHL
;
A
#
# COMPACT_ATOMS: atom_id res chain seq x y z
N PRO A 1 11.20 -4.55 20.45
CA PRO A 1 9.98 -4.67 19.59
C PRO A 1 10.36 -4.81 18.11
N LEU A 2 9.58 -5.55 17.31
CA LEU A 2 9.79 -5.74 15.87
C LEU A 2 9.32 -4.51 15.08
N GLN A 3 8.00 -4.39 14.85
CA GLN A 3 7.42 -3.30 14.05
C GLN A 3 6.75 -2.21 14.89
N ALA A 4 6.67 -2.32 16.22
CA ALA A 4 5.91 -1.36 17.03
C ALA A 4 6.34 0.10 16.82
N ALA A 5 7.65 0.37 16.78
CA ALA A 5 8.17 1.71 16.51
C ALA A 5 7.84 2.20 15.08
N TYR A 6 7.92 1.31 14.09
CA TYR A 6 7.53 1.59 12.72
C TYR A 6 6.03 1.90 12.59
N CYS A 7 5.18 1.05 13.19
CA CYS A 7 3.73 1.23 13.18
C CYS A 7 3.32 2.52 13.90
N ALA A 8 3.94 2.84 15.04
CA ALA A 8 3.72 4.10 15.74
C ALA A 8 4.07 5.31 14.87
N ALA A 9 5.24 5.29 14.22
CA ALA A 9 5.64 6.37 13.31
C ALA A 9 4.68 6.52 12.12
N LYS A 10 4.19 5.41 11.52
CA LYS A 10 3.21 5.46 10.43
C LYS A 10 1.85 6.04 10.88
N HIS A 11 1.39 5.69 12.08
CA HIS A 11 0.17 6.30 12.64
C HIS A 11 0.37 7.79 12.97
N ALA A 12 1.55 8.19 13.43
CA ALA A 12 1.87 9.60 13.66
C ALA A 12 1.81 10.41 12.36
N ILE A 13 2.31 9.87 11.24
CA ILE A 13 2.18 10.49 9.91
C ILE A 13 0.70 10.65 9.52
N GLN A 14 -0.14 9.64 9.80
CA GLN A 14 -1.58 9.74 9.55
C GLN A 14 -2.22 10.88 10.36
N GLY A 15 -1.98 10.93 11.67
CA GLY A 15 -2.48 11.99 12.53
C GLY A 15 -2.01 13.39 12.09
N PHE A 16 -0.72 13.51 11.72
CA PHE A 16 -0.16 14.74 11.18
C PHE A 16 -0.86 15.17 9.88
N CYS A 17 -1.02 14.26 8.91
CA CYS A 17 -1.70 14.56 7.65
C CYS A 17 -3.15 15.01 7.87
N ASP A 18 -3.82 14.45 8.88
CA ASP A 18 -5.20 14.77 9.20
C ASP A 18 -5.34 16.14 9.87
N SER A 19 -4.45 16.49 10.80
CA SER A 19 -4.39 17.83 11.40
C SER A 19 -4.04 18.90 10.38
N LEU A 20 -2.94 18.72 9.64
CA LEU A 20 -2.44 19.68 8.65
C LEU A 20 -3.51 20.00 7.60
N ARG A 21 -4.32 19.02 7.20
CA ARG A 21 -5.39 19.25 6.23
C ARG A 21 -6.45 20.21 6.74
N CYS A 22 -6.81 20.16 8.03
CA CYS A 22 -7.76 21.09 8.62
C CYS A 22 -7.21 22.53 8.61
N GLU A 23 -5.93 22.69 8.94
CA GLU A 23 -5.22 23.98 8.89
C GLU A 23 -5.20 24.55 7.47
N LEU A 24 -4.82 23.73 6.48
CA LEU A 24 -4.80 24.16 5.07
C LEU A 24 -6.19 24.58 4.55
N ILE A 25 -7.27 23.92 5.01
CA ILE A 25 -8.65 24.31 4.66
C ILE A 25 -9.00 25.64 5.33
N HIS A 26 -8.67 25.81 6.61
CA HIS A 26 -8.90 27.06 7.34
C HIS A 26 -8.23 28.25 6.66
N ASP A 27 -6.98 28.06 6.21
CA ASP A 27 -6.17 29.09 5.56
C ASP A 27 -6.51 29.31 4.08
N ASN A 28 -7.50 28.58 3.52
CA ASN A 28 -7.81 28.58 2.08
C ASN A 28 -6.60 28.31 1.18
N SER A 29 -5.69 27.44 1.63
CA SER A 29 -4.46 27.10 0.90
C SER A 29 -4.74 26.21 -0.31
N ALA A 30 -4.01 26.45 -1.40
CA ALA A 30 -4.06 25.60 -2.60
C ALA A 30 -3.22 24.30 -2.47
N VAL A 31 -2.49 24.12 -1.36
CA VAL A 31 -1.67 22.93 -1.11
C VAL A 31 -2.57 21.71 -0.87
N ARG A 32 -2.28 20.61 -1.58
CA ARG A 32 -3.07 19.36 -1.51
C ARG A 32 -2.23 18.26 -0.88
N VAL A 33 -2.78 17.59 0.15
CA VAL A 33 -2.11 16.51 0.89
C VAL A 33 -2.83 15.18 0.66
N THR A 34 -2.11 14.21 0.11
CA THR A 34 -2.58 12.84 -0.13
C THR A 34 -1.73 11.84 0.66
N MET A 35 -2.37 11.02 1.49
CA MET A 35 -1.71 9.92 2.19
C MET A 35 -1.80 8.64 1.37
N LEU A 36 -0.67 8.00 1.09
CA LEU A 36 -0.62 6.74 0.35
C LEU A 36 -0.45 5.55 1.31
N GLN A 37 -1.37 4.60 1.22
CA GLN A 37 -1.29 3.31 1.92
C GLN A 37 -0.67 2.28 0.97
N MET A 38 0.63 2.05 1.14
CA MET A 38 1.44 1.20 0.26
C MET A 38 1.37 -0.28 0.67
N PRO A 39 1.43 -1.21 -0.31
CA PRO A 39 1.53 -2.63 -0.04
C PRO A 39 2.97 -3.00 0.31
N ALA A 40 3.23 -4.29 0.50
CA ALA A 40 4.58 -4.81 0.57
C ALA A 40 5.27 -4.69 -0.81
N LEU A 41 6.45 -4.07 -0.83
CA LEU A 41 7.18 -3.76 -2.06
C LEU A 41 8.52 -4.51 -2.11
N ASN A 42 8.90 -4.98 -3.30
CA ASN A 42 10.21 -5.54 -3.60
C ASN A 42 11.26 -4.42 -3.77
N THR A 43 11.59 -3.77 -2.66
CA THR A 43 12.68 -2.79 -2.61
C THR A 43 13.93 -3.41 -1.94
N PRO A 44 15.12 -2.80 -2.09
CA PRO A 44 16.33 -3.26 -1.41
C PRO A 44 16.25 -3.22 0.12
N GLN A 45 15.17 -2.69 0.70
CA GLN A 45 15.06 -2.42 2.14
C GLN A 45 15.41 -3.62 3.03
N PHE A 46 15.02 -4.82 2.62
CA PHE A 46 15.25 -6.03 3.40
C PHE A 46 16.72 -6.48 3.40
N GLY A 47 17.54 -5.97 2.47
CA GLY A 47 18.98 -6.19 2.45
C GLY A 47 19.77 -5.36 3.47
N TRP A 48 19.24 -4.23 3.93
CA TRP A 48 19.97 -3.29 4.81
C TRP A 48 19.20 -2.82 6.05
N VAL A 49 17.94 -3.20 6.24
CA VAL A 49 17.16 -2.72 7.40
C VAL A 49 17.69 -3.37 8.67
N LYS A 50 17.74 -2.67 9.80
CA LYS A 50 18.07 -3.32 11.08
C LYS A 50 16.98 -4.33 11.43
N SER A 51 17.30 -5.61 11.27
CA SER A 51 16.44 -6.71 11.69
C SER A 51 16.77 -7.14 13.12
N ARG A 52 15.74 -7.59 13.83
CA ARG A 52 15.85 -8.33 15.11
C ARG A 52 15.19 -9.71 15.00
N LEU A 53 14.88 -10.15 13.78
CA LEU A 53 14.32 -11.46 13.47
C LEU A 53 15.41 -12.54 13.55
N ARG A 54 15.01 -13.80 13.73
CA ARG A 54 15.95 -14.93 13.77
C ARG A 54 16.39 -15.35 12.36
N ARG A 55 15.48 -15.25 11.40
CA ARG A 55 15.70 -15.53 9.99
C ARG A 55 15.68 -14.23 9.17
N ARG A 56 16.14 -14.34 7.93
CA ARG A 56 16.19 -13.22 6.99
C ARG A 56 14.82 -12.59 6.79
N ALA A 57 14.77 -11.27 6.81
CA ALA A 57 13.53 -10.52 6.68
C ALA A 57 13.04 -10.51 5.22
N GLN A 58 11.72 -10.54 5.03
CA GLN A 58 11.09 -10.38 3.71
C GLN A 58 9.84 -9.48 3.79
N PRO A 59 9.38 -8.92 2.65
CA PRO A 59 8.08 -8.30 2.59
C PRO A 59 6.96 -9.33 2.81
N VAL A 60 5.93 -8.97 3.56
CA VAL A 60 4.76 -9.84 3.78
C VAL A 60 4.02 -10.01 2.45
N PRO A 61 3.84 -11.24 1.92
CA PRO A 61 3.13 -11.44 0.67
C PRO A 61 1.67 -10.96 0.71
N PRO A 62 1.09 -10.54 -0.43
CA PRO A 62 1.71 -10.51 -1.76
C PRO A 62 2.65 -9.31 -1.96
N ILE A 63 3.74 -9.55 -2.68
CA ILE A 63 4.80 -8.58 -2.94
C ILE A 63 4.55 -7.90 -4.29
N PHE A 64 4.73 -6.59 -4.37
CA PHE A 64 4.63 -5.81 -5.61
C PHE A 64 5.98 -5.21 -5.99
N GLN A 65 6.19 -4.99 -7.28
CA GLN A 65 7.39 -4.30 -7.74
C GLN A 65 7.38 -2.80 -7.38
N PRO A 66 8.55 -2.15 -7.26
CA PRO A 66 8.68 -0.71 -7.01
C PRO A 66 7.90 0.17 -7.98
N GLU A 67 7.76 -0.24 -9.25
CA GLU A 67 7.04 0.49 -10.29
C GLU A 67 5.57 0.69 -9.93
N VAL A 68 4.95 -0.27 -9.23
CA VAL A 68 3.56 -0.16 -8.78
C VAL A 68 3.40 1.00 -7.79
N ALA A 69 4.39 1.18 -6.89
CA ALA A 69 4.40 2.31 -5.98
C ALA A 69 4.71 3.62 -6.70
N ALA A 70 5.67 3.62 -7.63
CA ALA A 70 6.03 4.80 -8.42
C ALA A 70 4.83 5.31 -9.24
N GLU A 71 4.12 4.42 -9.93
CA GLU A 71 2.92 4.72 -10.69
C GLU A 71 1.80 5.27 -9.80
N ALA A 72 1.61 4.68 -8.62
CA ALA A 72 0.64 5.15 -7.64
C ALA A 72 0.96 6.55 -7.10
N ILE A 73 2.22 6.83 -6.75
CA ILE A 73 2.69 8.15 -6.31
C ILE A 73 2.46 9.18 -7.40
N TYR A 74 2.89 8.87 -8.63
CA TYR A 74 2.74 9.76 -9.78
C TYR A 74 1.26 10.08 -10.05
N PHE A 75 0.40 9.06 -10.05
CA PHE A 75 -1.03 9.24 -10.26
C PHE A 75 -1.66 10.08 -9.16
N ALA A 76 -1.33 9.81 -7.89
CA ALA A 76 -1.87 10.51 -6.73
C ALA A 76 -1.45 11.99 -6.70
N ALA A 77 -0.22 12.31 -7.13
CA ALA A 77 0.25 13.68 -7.24
C ALA A 77 -0.60 14.52 -8.22
N HIS A 78 -1.06 13.92 -9.33
CA HIS A 78 -1.89 14.59 -10.33
C HIS A 78 -3.40 14.46 -10.07
N ASN A 79 -3.80 13.51 -9.23
CA ASN A 79 -5.19 13.23 -8.89
C ASN A 79 -5.35 13.18 -7.37
N PRO A 80 -5.09 14.30 -6.68
CA PRO A 80 -5.02 14.31 -5.22
C PRO A 80 -6.35 13.92 -4.61
N LYS A 81 -6.26 12.97 -3.67
CA LYS A 81 -7.35 12.49 -2.82
C LYS A 81 -6.91 12.58 -1.37
N ARG A 82 -7.84 12.47 -0.42
CA ARG A 82 -7.47 12.43 1.00
C ARG A 82 -6.52 11.26 1.29
N GLU A 83 -6.93 10.08 0.87
CA GLU A 83 -6.20 8.82 1.02
C GLU A 83 -6.23 8.05 -0.29
N PHE A 84 -5.13 7.35 -0.58
CA PHE A 84 -4.99 6.51 -1.76
C PHE A 84 -4.40 5.16 -1.36
N TYR A 85 -5.18 4.10 -1.55
CA TYR A 85 -4.79 2.74 -1.21
C TYR A 85 -4.14 2.09 -2.43
N VAL A 86 -3.01 1.42 -2.24
CA VAL A 86 -2.27 0.75 -3.31
C VAL A 86 -2.20 -0.74 -3.01
N GLY A 87 -2.83 -1.54 -3.87
CA GLY A 87 -3.05 -2.97 -3.68
C GLY A 87 -4.32 -3.29 -2.87
N LEU A 88 -5.01 -4.38 -3.25
CA LEU A 88 -6.09 -4.97 -2.47
C LEU A 88 -5.69 -5.34 -1.03
N PRO A 89 -4.50 -5.91 -0.76
CA PRO A 89 -4.13 -6.32 0.60
C PRO A 89 -4.07 -5.14 1.59
N SER A 90 -3.62 -3.97 1.12
CA SER A 90 -3.59 -2.75 1.94
C SER A 90 -5.00 -2.35 2.38
N LEU A 91 -5.97 -2.49 1.48
CA LEU A 91 -7.38 -2.23 1.79
C LEU A 91 -7.94 -3.28 2.76
N GLU A 92 -7.69 -4.56 2.50
CA GLU A 92 -8.16 -5.68 3.33
C GLU A 92 -7.64 -5.60 4.76
N ALA A 93 -6.33 -5.39 4.95
CA ALA A 93 -5.73 -5.29 6.27
C ALA A 93 -6.29 -4.11 7.08
N ILE A 94 -6.48 -2.96 6.42
CA ILE A 94 -7.02 -1.76 7.07
C ILE A 94 -8.50 -1.96 7.45
N VAL A 95 -9.29 -2.57 6.56
CA VAL A 95 -10.71 -2.85 6.82
C VAL A 95 -10.87 -3.92 7.91
N ALA A 96 -10.08 -4.99 7.86
CA ALA A 96 -10.10 -6.06 8.86
C ALA A 96 -9.76 -5.52 10.27
N ASN A 97 -8.73 -4.67 10.37
CA ASN A 97 -8.37 -4.05 11.65
C ASN A 97 -9.50 -3.16 12.19
N LYS A 98 -10.20 -2.42 11.32
CA LYS A 98 -11.35 -1.59 11.73
C LYS A 98 -12.54 -2.41 12.25
N ILE A 99 -12.76 -3.61 11.72
CA ILE A 99 -13.94 -4.43 12.03
C ILE A 99 -13.70 -5.38 13.21
N ALA A 100 -12.54 -6.04 13.24
CA ALA A 100 -12.24 -7.10 14.21
C ALA A 100 -10.77 -7.07 14.67
N PRO A 101 -10.33 -6.01 15.38
CA PRO A 101 -8.93 -5.81 15.74
C PRO A 101 -8.38 -6.96 16.60
N GLY A 102 -9.12 -7.40 17.63
CA GLY A 102 -8.65 -8.47 18.52
C GLY A 102 -8.49 -9.84 17.83
N PHE A 103 -9.31 -10.13 16.82
CA PHE A 103 -9.12 -11.34 16.01
C PHE A 103 -7.87 -11.22 15.14
N LEU A 104 -7.68 -10.06 14.50
CA LEU A 104 -6.51 -9.81 13.68
C LEU A 104 -5.22 -9.87 14.52
N ASP A 105 -5.25 -9.36 15.76
CA ASP A 105 -4.12 -9.46 16.69
C ASP A 105 -3.75 -10.92 16.98
N GLN A 106 -4.72 -11.77 17.29
CA GLN A 106 -4.48 -13.19 17.54
C GLN A 106 -3.98 -13.91 16.28
N TYR A 107 -4.54 -13.58 15.12
CA TYR A 107 -4.10 -14.12 13.85
C TYR A 107 -2.65 -13.75 13.56
N LEU A 108 -2.30 -12.45 13.64
CA LEU A 108 -0.96 -11.94 13.40
C LEU A 108 0.04 -12.38 14.47
N ALA A 109 -0.39 -12.61 15.71
CA ALA A 109 0.45 -13.21 16.74
C ALA A 109 0.90 -14.63 16.36
N ARG A 110 0.05 -15.37 15.64
CA ARG A 110 0.35 -16.74 15.17
C ARG A 110 1.11 -16.79 13.85
N THR A 111 0.80 -15.90 12.91
CA THR A 111 1.31 -16.00 11.52
C THR A 111 2.26 -14.86 11.13
N GLY A 112 2.15 -13.70 11.78
CA GLY A 112 2.80 -12.46 11.36
C GLY A 112 4.31 -12.42 11.57
N TYR A 113 4.85 -13.22 12.49
CA TYR A 113 6.30 -13.34 12.69
C TYR A 113 6.95 -14.14 11.57
N ASP A 114 6.35 -15.28 11.19
CA ASP A 114 6.89 -16.13 10.14
C ASP A 114 6.65 -15.56 8.75
N SER A 115 5.55 -14.84 8.51
CA SER A 115 5.29 -14.22 7.20
C SER A 115 6.30 -13.14 6.82
N GLN A 116 6.96 -12.53 7.81
CA GLN A 116 8.02 -11.54 7.63
C GLN A 116 9.42 -12.15 7.49
N GLN A 117 9.54 -13.48 7.47
CA GLN A 117 10.81 -14.19 7.42
C GLN A 117 10.87 -15.16 6.23
N HIS A 118 12.06 -15.34 5.66
CA HIS A 118 12.34 -16.34 4.63
C HIS A 118 13.55 -17.21 5.02
N ASP A 119 13.94 -18.15 4.16
CA ASP A 119 14.97 -19.13 4.47
C ASP A 119 16.35 -18.52 4.77
N GLY A 120 17.01 -19.13 5.77
CA GLY A 120 18.35 -18.77 6.22
C GLY A 120 18.36 -17.95 7.52
N PRO A 121 19.41 -18.11 8.35
CA PRO A 121 19.58 -17.30 9.56
C PRO A 121 19.87 -15.84 9.19
N GLU A 122 19.40 -14.92 10.05
CA GLU A 122 19.80 -13.52 9.99
C GLU A 122 21.20 -13.34 10.56
N ASP A 123 22.05 -12.54 9.89
CA ASP A 123 23.32 -12.09 10.46
C ASP A 123 23.08 -10.85 11.33
N PRO A 124 23.22 -10.92 12.66
CA PRO A 124 22.97 -9.77 13.54
C PRO A 124 24.00 -8.64 13.38
N ASN A 125 25.17 -8.94 12.79
CA ASN A 125 26.31 -8.04 12.64
C ASN A 125 26.42 -7.44 11.23
N ARG A 126 25.54 -7.82 10.28
CA ARG A 126 25.55 -7.22 8.95
C ARG A 126 25.35 -5.70 9.02
N PRO A 127 25.93 -4.94 8.07
CA PRO A 127 25.66 -3.51 7.95
C PRO A 127 24.16 -3.23 7.87
N ASN A 128 23.72 -2.15 8.52
CA ASN A 128 22.32 -1.75 8.50
C ASN A 128 22.16 -0.23 8.51
N ASN A 129 21.01 0.24 8.04
CA ASN A 129 20.73 1.64 7.80
C ASN A 129 20.04 2.39 8.97
N LEU A 130 20.08 1.86 10.20
CA LEU A 130 19.32 2.46 11.32
C LEU A 130 19.92 3.78 11.81
N CYS A 131 21.23 3.83 12.00
CA CYS A 131 21.93 5.02 12.53
C CYS A 131 22.79 5.73 11.48
N GLN A 132 23.25 5.00 10.47
CA GLN A 132 24.13 5.49 9.42
C GLN A 132 23.70 4.87 8.09
N PRO A 133 23.84 5.57 6.95
CA PRO A 133 23.56 4.98 5.65
C PRO A 133 24.52 3.83 5.34
N VAL A 134 24.04 2.83 4.61
CA VAL A 134 24.91 1.79 4.04
C VAL A 134 25.39 2.28 2.68
N PRO A 135 26.72 2.44 2.44
CA PRO A 135 27.24 2.95 1.18
C PRO A 135 26.85 2.12 -0.04
N GLY A 136 26.92 2.74 -1.23
CA GLY A 136 26.65 2.10 -2.52
C GLY A 136 25.33 2.53 -3.15
N ASP A 137 25.16 2.19 -4.43
CA ASP A 137 23.87 2.22 -5.12
C ASP A 137 23.21 0.85 -4.95
N HIS A 138 22.01 0.83 -4.37
CA HIS A 138 21.28 -0.39 -4.07
C HIS A 138 20.18 -0.66 -5.09
N GLY A 139 20.00 0.23 -6.07
CA GLY A 139 18.97 0.16 -7.08
C GLY A 139 17.55 0.34 -6.51
N ALA A 140 16.56 0.06 -7.34
CA ALA A 140 15.14 0.15 -6.96
C ALA A 140 14.55 -1.20 -6.54
N HIS A 141 15.08 -2.32 -7.06
CA HIS A 141 14.56 -3.68 -6.88
C HIS A 141 15.26 -4.41 -5.74
N GLY A 142 14.48 -5.11 -4.93
CA GLY A 142 14.99 -6.06 -3.94
C GLY A 142 15.20 -7.47 -4.51
N ALA A 143 15.58 -8.40 -3.64
CA ALA A 143 15.88 -9.79 -3.99
C ALA A 143 14.64 -10.66 -4.33
N PHE A 144 13.44 -10.08 -4.40
CA PHE A 144 12.17 -10.82 -4.50
C PHE A 144 11.50 -10.70 -5.88
N ASP A 145 12.26 -10.41 -6.95
CA ASP A 145 11.72 -10.24 -8.30
C ASP A 145 10.89 -11.44 -8.78
N ALA A 146 11.31 -12.67 -8.44
CA ALA A 146 10.59 -13.89 -8.80
C ALA A 146 9.22 -14.05 -8.10
N LEU A 147 8.99 -13.33 -7.00
CA LEU A 147 7.75 -13.37 -6.21
C LEU A 147 6.89 -12.10 -6.38
N ALA A 148 7.50 -11.03 -6.89
CA ALA A 148 6.89 -9.72 -6.97
C ALA A 148 5.97 -9.59 -8.19
N ARG A 149 4.83 -8.90 -7.99
CA ARG A 149 3.86 -8.61 -9.04
C ARG A 149 4.13 -7.23 -9.64
N ASN A 150 4.17 -7.15 -10.96
CA ASN A 150 4.43 -5.90 -11.69
C ASN A 150 3.17 -5.03 -11.83
N TRP A 151 2.02 -5.49 -11.36
CA TRP A 151 0.74 -4.79 -11.54
C TRP A 151 -0.21 -5.03 -10.36
N SER A 152 -1.14 -4.10 -10.19
CA SER A 152 -2.22 -4.19 -9.19
C SER A 152 -3.56 -3.91 -9.87
N PRO A 153 -4.51 -4.88 -9.89
CA PRO A 153 -5.85 -4.65 -10.44
C PRO A 153 -6.55 -3.47 -9.78
N GLN A 154 -6.37 -3.30 -8.47
CA GLN A 154 -6.98 -2.21 -7.69
C GLN A 154 -6.35 -0.85 -8.02
N LEU A 155 -5.05 -0.79 -8.32
CA LEU A 155 -4.43 0.44 -8.83
C LEU A 155 -4.98 0.77 -10.23
N TRP A 156 -5.05 -0.23 -11.12
CA TRP A 156 -5.58 -0.06 -12.47
C TRP A 156 -7.02 0.46 -12.46
N THR A 157 -7.91 -0.15 -11.65
CA THR A 157 -9.30 0.33 -11.53
C THR A 157 -9.38 1.72 -10.93
N SER A 158 -8.53 2.03 -9.94
CA SER A 158 -8.47 3.36 -9.33
C SER A 158 -8.07 4.45 -10.33
N LYS A 159 -7.17 4.13 -11.27
CA LYS A 159 -6.76 5.03 -12.37
C LYS A 159 -7.85 5.21 -13.41
N HIS A 160 -8.60 4.15 -13.72
CA HIS A 160 -9.62 4.15 -14.78
C HIS A 160 -11.05 4.37 -14.29
N ARG A 161 -11.25 4.71 -13.00
CA ARG A 161 -12.57 4.80 -12.35
C ARG A 161 -13.59 5.63 -13.13
N THR A 162 -13.16 6.74 -13.74
CA THR A 162 -14.06 7.65 -14.47
C THR A 162 -14.54 7.00 -15.76
N VAL A 163 -13.63 6.37 -16.51
CA VAL A 163 -13.95 5.64 -17.74
C VAL A 163 -14.87 4.46 -17.43
N LEU A 164 -14.57 3.71 -16.36
CA LEU A 164 -15.41 2.60 -15.91
C LEU A 164 -16.81 3.05 -15.51
N ALA A 165 -16.93 4.17 -14.77
CA ALA A 165 -18.22 4.72 -14.38
C ALA A 165 -19.04 5.18 -15.61
N LEU A 166 -18.41 5.85 -16.57
CA LEU A 166 -19.05 6.26 -17.82
C LEU A 166 -19.49 5.06 -18.66
N GLY A 167 -18.64 4.04 -18.77
CA GLY A 167 -18.98 2.80 -19.48
C GLY A 167 -20.15 2.06 -18.84
N PHE A 168 -20.18 1.98 -17.51
CA PHE A 168 -21.29 1.37 -16.78
C PHE A 168 -22.59 2.15 -16.97
N LEU A 169 -22.52 3.49 -16.93
CA LEU A 169 -23.68 4.36 -17.17
C LEU A 169 -24.24 4.17 -18.59
N ALA A 170 -23.36 4.16 -19.60
CA ALA A 170 -23.76 3.93 -21.00
C ALA A 170 -24.41 2.55 -21.19
N PHE A 171 -23.86 1.52 -20.54
CA PHE A 171 -24.43 0.16 -20.55
C PHE A 171 -25.81 0.12 -19.88
N ALA A 172 -25.96 0.77 -18.72
CA ALA A 172 -27.23 0.85 -18.01
C ALA A 172 -28.31 1.58 -18.83
N ILE A 173 -27.95 2.70 -19.47
CA ILE A 173 -28.86 3.45 -20.37
C ILE A 173 -29.27 2.58 -21.56
N SER A 174 -28.32 1.88 -22.20
CA SER A 174 -28.60 0.98 -23.32
C SER A 174 -29.55 -0.16 -22.92
N GLY A 175 -29.32 -0.77 -21.75
CA GLY A 175 -30.21 -1.79 -21.19
C GLY A 175 -31.63 -1.26 -20.91
N LEU A 176 -31.73 -0.04 -20.39
CA LEU A 176 -33.02 0.63 -20.16
C LEU A 176 -33.77 0.84 -21.49
N ILE A 177 -33.08 1.35 -22.52
CA ILE A 177 -33.66 1.59 -23.85
C ILE A 177 -34.15 0.27 -24.47
N ALA A 178 -33.37 -0.81 -24.35
CA ALA A 178 -33.76 -2.13 -24.85
C ALA A 178 -34.99 -2.69 -24.13
N LEU A 179 -35.08 -2.52 -22.81
CA LEU A 179 -36.25 -2.91 -22.01
C LEU A 179 -37.51 -2.12 -22.39
N PHE A 180 -37.38 -0.82 -22.66
CA PHE A 180 -38.51 0.00 -23.11
C PHE A 180 -38.95 -0.34 -24.54
N LYS A 181 -38.03 -0.66 -25.45
CA LYS A 181 -38.38 -1.16 -26.80
C LYS A 181 -39.16 -2.48 -26.77
N ASN A 182 -38.80 -3.39 -25.86
CA ASN A 182 -39.47 -4.70 -25.76
C ASN A 182 -40.83 -4.66 -25.06
N LYS A 183 -41.21 -3.57 -24.39
CA LYS A 183 -42.53 -3.42 -23.75
C LYS A 183 -43.64 -2.91 -24.68
N HIS A 184 -43.29 -2.49 -25.90
CA HIS A 184 -44.22 -1.97 -26.91
C HIS A 184 -44.53 -2.98 -28.04
N LEU A 185 -44.24 -4.27 -27.81
CA LEU A 185 -44.66 -5.42 -28.62
C LEU A 185 -45.54 -6.33 -27.77
#